data_AF-A0A3N7JEW7-F1
#
_entry.id   AF-A0A3N7JEW7-F1
#
_cell.length_a   1.000
_cell.length_b   1.000
_cell.length_c   1.000
_cell.angle_alpha   90.00
_cell.angle_beta   90.00
_cell.angle_gamma   90.00
#
_symmetry.space_group_name_H-M   'P 1'
#
loop_
_entity.id
_entity.type
_entity.pdbx_description
1 polymer ?
#
loop_
_entity_poly.entity_id
_entity_poly.type
_entity_poly.pdbx_seq_one_letter_code
_entity_poly.pdbx_strand_id
1 'polypeptide(L)'
;IPISGFYTLKKEKALLDIKTKAVDVQRESFLFNNELTLRQQNTESAKYQRLLETDDRIIALRSSVKEASLAQLENGVINSADYLREVNAEDNAKLAKILHELQWLMVQYDIQHTNGN
;
A
#
# COMPACT_ATOMS: atom_id res chain seq x y z
N ILE A 1 49.19 26.90 -35.11
CA ILE A 1 47.92 26.64 -34.38
C ILE A 1 48.23 26.75 -32.90
N PRO A 2 47.59 27.65 -32.12
CA PRO A 2 48.05 27.96 -30.77
C PRO A 2 47.74 26.84 -29.79
N ILE A 3 48.72 26.55 -28.93
CA ILE A 3 48.75 25.46 -27.94
C ILE A 3 47.73 25.69 -26.82
N SER A 4 47.27 26.93 -26.63
CA SER A 4 46.25 27.32 -25.63
C SER A 4 44.88 26.67 -25.87
N GLY A 5 44.47 26.49 -27.13
CA GLY A 5 43.19 25.85 -27.47
C GLY A 5 43.12 24.37 -27.09
N PHE A 6 44.25 23.65 -27.15
CA PHE A 6 44.32 22.24 -26.75
C PHE A 6 44.19 22.05 -25.24
N TYR A 7 44.70 22.99 -24.44
CA TYR A 7 44.57 22.97 -22.98
C TYR A 7 43.14 23.25 -22.53
N THR A 8 42.47 24.21 -23.17
CA THR A 8 41.04 24.50 -22.95
C THR A 8 40.16 23.31 -23.34
N LEU A 9 40.40 22.72 -24.52
CA LEU A 9 39.67 21.54 -24.98
C LEU A 9 39.84 20.32 -24.05
N LYS A 10 41.05 20.10 -23.51
CA LYS A 10 41.30 19.01 -22.53
C LYS A 10 40.51 19.25 -21.24
N LYS A 11 40.44 20.48 -20.75
CA LYS A 11 39.65 20.84 -19.56
C LYS A 11 38.15 20.70 -19.80
N GLU A 12 37.65 21.14 -20.95
CA GLU A 12 36.24 21.00 -21.33
C GLU A 12 35.83 19.52 -21.42
N LYS A 13 36.67 18.66 -22.02
CA LYS A 13 36.44 17.21 -22.04
C LYS A 13 36.41 16.60 -20.64
N ALA A 14 37.34 16.99 -19.76
CA ALA A 14 37.35 16.50 -18.39
C ALA A 14 36.11 16.95 -17.60
N LEU A 15 35.64 18.18 -17.80
CA LEU A 15 34.40 18.68 -17.20
C LEU A 15 33.18 17.92 -17.72
N LEU A 16 33.14 17.60 -19.02
CA LEU A 16 32.08 16.80 -19.61
C LEU A 16 32.05 15.38 -19.03
N ASP A 17 33.20 14.73 -18.89
CA ASP A 17 33.33 13.40 -18.26
C ASP A 17 32.83 13.40 -16.81
N ILE A 18 33.18 14.43 -16.03
CA ILE A 18 32.66 14.61 -14.67
C ILE A 18 31.14 14.77 -14.66
N LYS A 19 30.59 15.58 -15.57
CA LYS A 19 29.13 15.76 -15.70
C LYS A 19 28.42 14.47 -16.08
N THR A 20 28.98 13.69 -17.01
CA THR A 20 28.45 12.38 -17.38
C THR A 20 28.42 11.45 -16.18
N LYS A 21 29.54 11.31 -15.46
CA LYS A 21 29.61 10.50 -14.23
C LYS A 21 28.61 10.95 -13.17
N ALA A 22 28.40 12.26 -13.02
CA ALA A 22 27.41 12.79 -12.08
C ALA A 22 25.98 12.41 -12.47
N VAL A 23 25.64 12.48 -13.77
CA VAL A 23 24.33 12.03 -14.29
C VAL A 23 24.15 10.53 -14.10
N ASP A 24 25.20 9.73 -14.33
CA ASP A 24 25.16 8.28 -14.13
C ASP A 24 24.88 7.93 -12.66
N VAL A 25 25.59 8.57 -11.71
CA VAL A 25 25.34 8.39 -10.27
C VAL A 25 23.93 8.82 -9.87
N GLN A 26 23.42 9.92 -10.44
CA GLN A 26 22.05 10.38 -10.18
C GLN A 26 21.02 9.36 -10.70
N ARG A 27 21.27 8.77 -11.87
CA ARG A 27 20.42 7.73 -12.45
C ARG A 27 20.42 6.47 -11.59
N GLU A 28 21.57 5.98 -11.18
CA GLU A 28 21.70 4.82 -10.30
C GLU A 28 20.96 5.04 -8.97
N SER A 29 21.13 6.23 -8.37
CA SER A 29 20.42 6.60 -7.14
C SER A 29 18.91 6.62 -7.34
N PHE A 30 18.42 7.16 -8.46
CA PHE A 30 16.99 7.15 -8.78
C PHE A 30 16.44 5.73 -8.93
N LEU A 31 17.14 4.86 -9.68
CA LEU A 31 16.72 3.47 -9.88
C LEU A 31 16.69 2.70 -8.57
N PHE A 32 17.71 2.86 -7.73
CA PHE A 32 17.77 2.23 -6.41
C PHE A 32 16.62 2.68 -5.50
N ASN A 33 16.36 3.99 -5.43
CA ASN A 33 15.27 4.51 -4.62
C ASN A 33 13.90 4.05 -5.13
N ASN A 34 13.72 3.98 -6.45
CA ASN A 34 12.49 3.45 -7.07
C ASN A 34 12.29 1.97 -6.70
N GLU A 35 13.30 1.13 -6.89
CA GLU A 35 13.24 -0.29 -6.53
C GLU A 35 12.94 -0.48 -5.03
N LEU A 36 13.58 0.30 -4.16
CA LEU A 36 13.32 0.28 -2.73
C LEU A 36 11.85 0.62 -2.41
N THR A 37 11.32 1.66 -3.06
CA THR A 37 9.94 2.10 -2.89
C THR A 37 8.96 1.01 -3.34
N LEU A 38 9.17 0.42 -4.51
CA LEU A 38 8.36 -0.68 -5.03
C LEU A 38 8.36 -1.88 -4.09
N ARG A 39 9.51 -2.26 -3.53
CA ARG A 39 9.60 -3.36 -2.56
C ARG A 39 8.78 -3.08 -1.30
N GLN A 40 8.81 -1.84 -0.80
CA GLN A 40 8.03 -1.43 0.36
C GLN A 40 6.52 -1.46 0.05
N GLN A 41 6.10 -0.87 -1.06
CA GLN A 41 4.69 -0.87 -1.48
C GLN A 41 4.15 -2.29 -1.70
N ASN A 42 4.92 -3.18 -2.34
CA ASN A 42 4.54 -4.59 -2.51
C ASN A 42 4.38 -5.32 -1.17
N THR A 43 5.27 -5.02 -0.20
CA THR A 43 5.16 -5.60 1.15
C THR A 43 3.90 -5.11 1.85
N GLU A 44 3.56 -3.82 1.73
CA GLU A 44 2.35 -3.26 2.30
C GLU A 44 1.09 -3.83 1.62
N SER A 45 1.12 -4.01 0.29
CA SER A 45 0.03 -4.66 -0.45
C SER A 45 -0.23 -6.08 0.06
N ALA A 46 0.82 -6.89 0.24
CA ALA A 46 0.71 -8.25 0.78
C ALA A 46 0.23 -8.28 2.25
N LYS A 47 0.52 -7.24 3.04
CA LYS A 47 -0.03 -7.07 4.39
C LYS A 47 -1.53 -6.79 4.35
N TYR A 48 -1.98 -5.91 3.46
CA TYR A 48 -3.41 -5.64 3.27
C TYR A 48 -4.20 -6.87 2.81
N GLN A 49 -3.65 -7.67 1.90
CA GLN A 49 -4.30 -8.93 1.50
C GLN A 49 -4.56 -9.86 2.70
N ARG A 50 -3.57 -10.04 3.58
CA ARG A 50 -3.72 -10.84 4.81
C ARG A 50 -4.69 -10.21 5.82
N LEU A 51 -4.75 -8.88 5.85
CA LEU A 51 -5.72 -8.16 6.68
C LEU A 51 -7.14 -8.42 6.21
N LEU A 52 -7.39 -8.35 4.91
CA LEU A 52 -8.69 -8.63 4.30
C LEU A 52 -9.16 -10.07 4.54
N GLU A 53 -8.26 -11.06 4.45
CA GLU A 53 -8.56 -12.45 4.84
C GLU A 53 -8.95 -12.59 6.31
N THR A 54 -8.41 -11.72 7.17
CA THR A 54 -8.77 -11.69 8.60
C THR A 54 -10.12 -11.02 8.80
N ASP A 55 -10.39 -9.92 8.08
CA ASP A 55 -11.68 -9.25 8.10
C ASP A 55 -12.81 -10.19 7.67
N ASP A 56 -12.61 -10.98 6.62
CA ASP A 56 -13.59 -11.99 6.16
C ASP A 56 -13.90 -13.01 7.25
N ARG A 57 -12.88 -13.48 7.98
CA ARG A 57 -13.06 -14.41 9.12
C ARG A 57 -13.80 -13.75 10.28
N ILE A 58 -13.53 -12.48 10.56
CA ILE A 58 -14.23 -11.72 11.61
C ILE A 58 -15.71 -11.54 11.23
N ILE A 59 -16.00 -11.18 9.98
CA ILE A 59 -17.38 -11.03 9.48
C ILE A 59 -18.14 -12.35 9.57
N ALA A 60 -17.51 -13.46 9.18
CA ALA A 60 -18.12 -14.78 9.30
C ALA A 60 -18.47 -15.13 10.77
N LEU A 61 -17.53 -14.91 11.70
CA LEU A 61 -17.78 -15.13 13.13
C LEU A 61 -18.90 -14.23 13.66
N ARG A 62 -18.91 -12.95 13.30
CA ARG A 62 -19.95 -12.00 13.71
C ARG A 62 -21.32 -12.37 13.15
N SER A 63 -21.36 -12.88 11.92
CA SER A 63 -22.60 -13.41 11.32
C SER A 63 -23.16 -14.56 12.14
N SER A 64 -22.32 -15.53 12.53
CA SER A 64 -22.74 -16.65 13.39
C SER A 64 -23.21 -16.18 14.78
N VAL A 65 -22.56 -15.18 15.38
CA VAL A 65 -23.00 -14.60 16.66
C VAL A 65 -24.35 -13.90 16.53
N LYS A 66 -24.57 -13.13 15.46
CA LYS A 66 -25.86 -12.50 15.17
C LYS A 66 -26.97 -13.54 14.97
N GLU A 67 -26.70 -14.62 14.25
CA GLU A 67 -27.68 -15.71 14.05
C GLU A 67 -28.04 -16.38 15.37
N ALA A 68 -27.05 -16.65 16.23
CA ALA A 68 -27.30 -17.20 17.56
C ALA A 68 -28.09 -16.23 18.46
N SER A 69 -27.80 -14.93 18.41
CA SER A 69 -28.53 -13.92 19.18
C SER A 69 -29.96 -13.73 18.67
N LEU A 70 -30.21 -13.87 17.36
CA LEU A 70 -31.56 -13.90 16.80
C LEU A 70 -32.38 -15.06 17.39
N ALA A 71 -31.83 -16.28 17.40
CA ALA A 71 -32.49 -17.43 18.00
C ALA A 71 -32.75 -17.22 19.50
N GLN A 72 -31.82 -16.59 20.22
CA GLN A 72 -32.02 -16.26 21.64
C GLN A 72 -33.14 -15.21 21.83
N LEU A 73 -33.25 -14.23 20.95
CA LEU A 73 -34.30 -13.21 20.98
C LEU A 73 -35.67 -13.83 20.73
N GLU A 74 -35.79 -14.68 19.71
CA GLU A 74 -37.03 -15.39 19.38
C GLU A 74 -37.50 -16.30 20.53
N ASN A 75 -36.57 -16.90 21.26
CA ASN A 75 -36.85 -17.69 22.45
C ASN A 75 -36.99 -16.86 23.74
N GLY A 76 -36.92 -15.52 23.66
CA GLY A 76 -37.08 -14.61 24.80
C GLY A 76 -35.94 -14.65 25.83
N VAL A 77 -34.76 -15.18 25.48
CA VAL A 77 -33.58 -15.27 26.35
C VAL A 77 -32.86 -13.92 26.45
N ILE A 78 -32.88 -13.13 25.36
CA ILE A 78 -32.33 -11.77 25.30
C ILE A 78 -33.41 -10.79 24.85
N ASN A 79 -33.12 -9.49 24.95
CA ASN A 79 -33.99 -8.43 24.44
C ASN A 79 -33.50 -7.89 23.08
N SER A 80 -34.33 -7.05 22.44
CA SER A 80 -34.02 -6.49 21.12
C SER A 80 -32.80 -5.58 21.10
N ALA A 81 -32.45 -4.92 22.22
CA ALA A 81 -31.27 -4.05 22.28
C ALA A 81 -29.97 -4.87 22.28
N ASP A 82 -29.97 -6.05 22.89
CA ASP A 82 -28.83 -6.98 22.84
C ASP A 82 -28.65 -7.55 21.43
N TYR A 83 -29.75 -7.94 20.75
CA TYR A 83 -29.68 -8.35 19.33
C TYR A 83 -29.15 -7.23 18.42
N LEU A 84 -29.66 -6.00 18.58
CA LEU A 84 -29.23 -4.85 17.77
C LEU A 84 -27.73 -4.55 17.95
N ARG A 85 -27.17 -4.82 19.14
CA ARG A 85 -25.73 -4.69 19.38
C ARG A 85 -24.92 -5.65 18.50
N GLU A 86 -25.36 -6.89 18.36
CA GLU A 86 -24.66 -7.87 17.52
C GLU A 86 -24.80 -7.56 16.02
N VAL A 87 -25.97 -7.08 15.59
CA VAL A 87 -26.17 -6.55 14.22
C VAL A 87 -25.16 -5.43 13.93
N ASN A 88 -25.09 -4.43 14.80
CA ASN A 88 -24.15 -3.32 14.65
C ASN A 88 -22.69 -3.79 14.68
N ALA A 89 -22.37 -4.82 15.48
CA ALA A 89 -21.01 -5.36 15.54
C ALA A 89 -20.59 -6.05 14.22
N GLU A 90 -21.51 -6.77 13.56
CA GLU A 90 -21.27 -7.32 12.22
C GLU A 90 -21.11 -6.21 11.17
N ASP A 91 -21.97 -5.20 11.19
CA ASP A 91 -21.92 -4.09 10.24
C ASP A 91 -20.63 -3.27 10.40
N ASN A 92 -20.17 -3.04 11.64
CA ASN A 92 -18.87 -2.41 11.90
C ASN A 92 -17.70 -3.24 11.33
N ALA A 93 -17.76 -4.57 11.42
CA ALA A 93 -16.74 -5.43 10.81
C ALA A 93 -16.74 -5.32 9.28
N LYS A 94 -17.91 -5.23 8.65
CA LYS A 94 -18.03 -5.00 7.19
C LYS A 94 -17.48 -3.64 6.79
N LEU A 95 -17.79 -2.59 7.54
CA LEU A 95 -17.25 -1.24 7.29
C LEU A 95 -15.72 -1.19 7.43
N ALA A 96 -15.16 -1.88 8.43
CA ALA A 96 -13.73 -2.00 8.60
C ALA A 96 -13.07 -2.68 7.38
N LYS A 97 -13.65 -3.77 6.88
CA LYS A 97 -13.18 -4.43 5.65
C LYS A 97 -13.17 -3.46 4.46
N ILE A 98 -14.28 -2.75 4.22
CA ILE A 98 -14.38 -1.79 3.09
C ILE A 98 -13.30 -0.71 3.20
N LEU A 99 -13.03 -0.22 4.40
CA LEU A 99 -11.95 0.75 4.63
C LEU A 99 -10.58 0.14 4.26
N HIS A 100 -10.29 -1.09 4.67
CA HIS A 100 -9.04 -1.77 4.33
C HIS A 100 -8.94 -2.07 2.83
N GLU A 101 -10.05 -2.38 2.14
CA GLU A 101 -10.08 -2.56 0.67
C GLU A 101 -9.71 -1.25 -0.04
N LEU A 102 -10.25 -0.11 0.41
CA LEU A 102 -9.90 1.20 -0.13
C LEU A 102 -8.42 1.53 0.09
N GLN A 103 -7.89 1.25 1.27
CA GLN A 103 -6.47 1.45 1.56
C GLN A 103 -5.58 0.55 0.71
N TRP A 104 -5.98 -0.71 0.51
CA TRP A 104 -5.27 -1.61 -0.40
C TRP A 104 -5.27 -1.07 -1.83
N LEU A 105 -6.41 -0.58 -2.32
CA LEU A 105 -6.51 0.02 -3.64
C LEU A 105 -5.59 1.24 -3.81
N MET A 106 -5.47 2.08 -2.78
CA MET A 106 -4.51 3.19 -2.78
C MET A 106 -3.07 2.70 -2.94
N VAL A 107 -2.67 1.65 -2.20
CA VAL A 107 -1.33 1.05 -2.35
C VAL A 107 -1.11 0.51 -3.77
N GLN A 108 -2.13 -0.13 -4.36
CA GLN A 108 -2.04 -0.63 -5.74
C GLN A 108 -1.88 0.50 -6.76
N TYR A 109 -2.51 1.65 -6.52
CA TYR A 109 -2.35 2.84 -7.35
C TYR A 109 -0.95 3.44 -7.20
N ASP A 110 -0.43 3.51 -5.98
CA ASP A 110 0.93 4.01 -5.72
C ASP A 110 1.99 3.15 -6.42
N ILE A 111 1.80 1.82 -6.47
CA ILE A 111 2.67 0.91 -7.24
C ILE A 111 2.63 1.22 -8.74
N GLN A 112 1.44 1.49 -9.29
CA GLN A 112 1.31 1.85 -10.72
C GLN A 112 2.06 3.15 -11.02
N HIS A 113 1.87 4.17 -10.19
CA HIS A 113 2.54 5.45 -10.33
C HIS A 113 4.07 5.31 -10.20
N THR A 114 4.57 4.54 -9.24
CA THR A 114 6.02 4.29 -9.08
C THR A 114 6.62 3.51 -10.25
N ASN A 115 5.85 2.62 -10.88
CA ASN A 115 6.22 1.93 -12.12
C ASN A 115 6.13 2.82 -13.38
N GLY A 116 5.60 4.04 -13.27
CA GLY A 116 5.48 4.99 -14.37
C GLY A 116 4.25 4.81 -15.26
N ASN A 117 3.19 4.20 -14.74
CA ASN A 117 1.86 4.11 -15.38
C ASN A 117 0.87 5.09 -14.73
#